data_AF-A0A485AZ57-F1
#
_entry.id   AF-A0A485AZ57-F1
#
_cell.length_a   1.000
_cell.length_b   1.000
_cell.length_c   1.000
_cell.angle_alpha   90.00
_cell.angle_beta   90.00
_cell.angle_gamma   90.00
#
_symmetry.space_group_name_H-M   'P 1'
#
loop_
_entity.id
_entity.type
_entity.pdbx_description
1 polymer ?
#
loop_
_entity_poly.entity_id
_entity_poly.type
_entity_poly.pdbx_seq_one_letter_code
_entity_poly.pdbx_strand_id
1 'polypeptide(L)'
;MADKIAVLFGGTSAEREVSLNSGAAVLAGLREAGVDAHPVDPRDVDITQLKQLGFKKAFIALHGRGGEDGTLQGLLELIQLPYTGSGVMASAISMDKVRSKLLWQGAGLPVAPWVALTRSQFNAGLTAEVAQQITAAWAAADY
;
A
#
# COMPACT_ATOMS: atom_id res chain seq x y z
N MET A 1 17.80 -5.94 -26.41
CA MET A 1 16.75 -6.82 -25.87
C MET A 1 15.67 -5.95 -25.27
N ALA A 2 14.40 -6.36 -25.35
CA ALA A 2 13.31 -5.67 -24.68
C ALA A 2 13.55 -5.62 -23.16
N ASP A 3 13.01 -4.60 -22.49
CA ASP A 3 13.11 -4.49 -21.04
C ASP A 3 12.32 -5.61 -20.38
N LYS A 4 13.00 -6.41 -19.56
CA LYS A 4 12.39 -7.45 -18.72
C LYS A 4 11.68 -6.81 -17.53
N ILE A 5 10.37 -6.98 -17.41
CA ILE A 5 9.53 -6.34 -16.39
C ILE A 5 9.06 -7.35 -15.34
N ALA A 6 9.23 -7.01 -14.06
CA ALA A 6 8.70 -7.80 -12.95
C ALA A 6 7.29 -7.31 -12.63
N VAL A 7 6.30 -8.21 -12.63
CA VAL A 7 4.96 -7.94 -12.09
C VAL A 7 4.92 -8.49 -10.68
N LEU A 8 5.01 -7.61 -9.69
CA LEU A 8 4.99 -7.95 -8.27
C LEU A 8 3.54 -8.12 -7.82
N PHE A 9 3.17 -9.31 -7.35
CA PHE A 9 1.80 -9.67 -6.99
C PHE A 9 1.81 -10.79 -5.93
N GLY A 10 0.65 -11.16 -5.39
CA GLY A 10 0.59 -12.06 -4.23
C GLY A 10 1.03 -11.36 -2.94
N GLY A 11 2.18 -11.74 -2.38
CA GLY A 11 2.69 -11.27 -1.09
C GLY A 11 2.02 -11.94 0.11
N THR A 12 2.17 -11.37 1.31
CA THR A 12 1.72 -12.00 2.57
C THR A 12 0.67 -11.20 3.33
N SER A 13 0.12 -10.14 2.73
CA SER A 13 -0.95 -9.35 3.33
C SER A 13 -2.28 -10.13 3.38
N ALA A 14 -3.25 -9.61 4.15
CA ALA A 14 -4.61 -10.13 4.14
C ALA A 14 -5.31 -9.99 2.77
N GLU A 15 -4.75 -9.18 1.87
CA GLU A 15 -5.29 -8.87 0.54
C GLU A 15 -4.61 -9.68 -0.56
N ARG A 16 -3.86 -10.74 -0.20
CA ARG A 16 -3.12 -11.61 -1.13
C ARG A 16 -3.96 -12.10 -2.31
N GLU A 17 -5.16 -12.61 -2.06
CA GLU A 17 -6.00 -13.18 -3.13
C GLU A 17 -6.44 -12.10 -4.14
N VAL A 18 -6.71 -10.88 -3.66
CA VAL A 18 -6.99 -9.72 -4.54
C VAL A 18 -5.75 -9.39 -5.37
N SER A 19 -4.58 -9.37 -4.73
CA SER A 19 -3.29 -9.12 -5.37
C SER A 19 -2.95 -10.17 -6.43
N LEU A 20 -3.26 -11.46 -6.19
CA LEU A 20 -3.10 -12.52 -7.18
C LEU A 20 -3.94 -12.27 -8.44
N ASN A 21 -5.21 -11.88 -8.26
CA ASN A 21 -6.11 -11.57 -9.36
C ASN A 21 -5.67 -10.31 -10.14
N SER A 22 -5.32 -9.23 -9.43
CA SER A 22 -4.79 -7.99 -10.02
C SER A 22 -3.53 -8.26 -10.84
N GLY A 23 -2.57 -8.99 -10.27
CA GLY A 23 -1.31 -9.34 -10.93
C GLY A 23 -1.51 -10.21 -12.17
N ALA A 24 -2.42 -11.17 -12.14
CA ALA A 24 -2.75 -11.99 -13.31
C ALA A 24 -3.30 -11.15 -14.47
N ALA A 25 -4.21 -10.22 -14.18
CA ALA A 25 -4.76 -9.31 -15.19
C ALA A 25 -3.70 -8.37 -15.76
N VAL A 26 -2.87 -7.76 -14.90
CA VAL A 26 -1.76 -6.90 -15.31
C VAL A 26 -0.76 -7.65 -16.17
N LEU A 27 -0.37 -8.87 -15.76
CA LEU A 27 0.59 -9.69 -16.50
C LEU A 27 0.07 -10.03 -17.91
N ALA A 28 -1.21 -10.42 -18.02
CA ALA A 28 -1.83 -10.71 -19.29
C ALA A 28 -1.85 -9.48 -20.20
N GLY A 29 -2.31 -8.32 -19.70
CA GLY A 29 -2.38 -7.08 -20.47
C GLY A 29 -1.01 -6.56 -20.92
N LEU A 30 0.02 -6.66 -20.07
CA LEU A 30 1.40 -6.29 -20.44
C LEU A 30 1.93 -7.20 -21.57
N ARG A 31 1.67 -8.50 -21.49
CA ARG A 31 2.10 -9.46 -22.53
C ARG A 31 1.36 -9.26 -23.84
N GLU A 32 0.06 -8.98 -23.81
CA GLU A 32 -0.74 -8.63 -24.98
C GLU A 32 -0.18 -7.40 -25.70
N ALA A 33 0.31 -6.41 -24.93
CA ALA A 33 0.98 -5.22 -25.44
C ALA A 33 2.43 -5.47 -25.92
N GLY A 34 2.92 -6.72 -25.91
CA GLY A 34 4.27 -7.09 -26.34
C GLY A 34 5.38 -6.79 -25.33
N VAL A 35 5.05 -6.55 -24.06
CA VAL A 35 6.04 -6.35 -22.98
C VAL A 35 6.55 -7.70 -22.47
N ASP A 36 7.87 -7.81 -22.25
CA ASP A 36 8.52 -8.97 -21.63
C ASP A 36 8.28 -9.00 -20.12
N ALA A 37 7.04 -9.28 -19.72
CA ALA A 37 6.58 -9.27 -18.33
C ALA A 37 6.58 -10.67 -17.70
N HIS A 38 7.07 -10.75 -16.46
CA HIS A 38 7.13 -11.98 -15.68
C HIS A 38 6.46 -11.83 -14.31
N PRO A 39 5.74 -12.86 -13.85
CA PRO A 39 5.20 -12.89 -12.49
C PRO A 39 6.31 -13.02 -11.46
N VAL A 40 6.23 -12.25 -10.37
CA VAL A 40 7.10 -12.40 -9.21
C VAL A 40 6.26 -12.25 -7.94
N ASP A 41 6.20 -13.31 -7.13
CA ASP A 41 5.56 -13.27 -5.82
C ASP A 41 6.63 -13.08 -4.72
N PRO A 42 6.64 -11.96 -3.98
CA PRO A 42 7.59 -11.73 -2.90
C PRO A 42 7.52 -12.75 -1.75
N ARG A 43 6.45 -13.55 -1.67
CA ARG A 43 6.36 -14.66 -0.72
C ARG A 43 7.38 -15.76 -1.05
N ASP A 44 7.59 -16.02 -2.34
CA ASP A 44 8.33 -17.18 -2.83
C ASP A 44 9.68 -16.78 -3.46
N VAL A 45 9.85 -15.50 -3.78
CA VAL A 45 11.04 -14.96 -4.45
C VAL A 45 11.69 -13.89 -3.58
N ASP A 46 13.01 -13.98 -3.42
CA ASP A 46 13.80 -12.91 -2.80
C ASP A 46 13.85 -11.67 -3.72
N ILE A 47 12.97 -10.70 -3.44
CA ILE A 47 12.85 -9.47 -4.21
C ILE A 47 14.03 -8.52 -4.07
N THR A 48 14.95 -8.75 -3.13
CA THR A 48 16.19 -7.95 -3.04
C THR A 48 17.11 -8.22 -4.23
N GLN A 49 16.92 -9.35 -4.92
CA GLN A 49 17.73 -9.78 -6.06
C GLN A 49 17.15 -9.39 -7.43
N LEU A 50 16.02 -8.66 -7.50
CA LEU A 50 15.34 -8.35 -8.77
C LEU A 50 16.29 -7.79 -9.86
N LYS A 51 17.19 -6.89 -9.48
CA LYS A 51 18.18 -6.31 -10.42
C LYS A 51 19.19 -7.36 -10.92
N GLN A 52 19.61 -8.27 -10.07
CA GLN A 52 20.51 -9.38 -10.41
C GLN A 52 19.82 -10.42 -11.30
N LEU A 53 18.51 -10.62 -11.12
CA LEU A 53 17.65 -11.45 -11.97
C LEU A 53 17.34 -10.82 -13.34
N GLY A 54 17.91 -9.65 -13.62
CA GLY A 54 17.87 -8.98 -14.91
C GLY A 54 16.65 -8.08 -15.15
N PHE A 55 15.78 -7.91 -14.15
CA PHE A 55 14.63 -7.01 -14.27
C PHE A 55 15.07 -5.55 -14.43
N LYS A 56 14.37 -4.82 -15.28
CA LYS A 56 14.65 -3.41 -15.60
C LYS A 56 13.65 -2.44 -15.00
N LYS A 57 12.40 -2.87 -14.79
CA LYS A 57 11.36 -2.13 -14.05
C LYS A 57 10.45 -3.10 -13.30
N ALA A 58 9.72 -2.60 -12.32
CA ALA A 58 8.71 -3.34 -11.59
C ALA A 58 7.32 -2.69 -11.75
N PHE A 59 6.33 -3.50 -12.11
CA PHE A 59 4.93 -3.15 -11.95
C PHE A 59 4.46 -3.67 -10.59
N ILE A 60 3.99 -2.78 -9.72
CA ILE A 60 3.49 -3.15 -8.39
C ILE A 60 1.99 -3.42 -8.49
N ALA A 61 1.61 -4.68 -8.37
CA ALA A 61 0.23 -5.16 -8.26
C ALA A 61 -0.01 -5.87 -6.91
N LEU A 62 0.75 -5.47 -5.89
CA LEU A 62 0.57 -5.90 -4.50
C LEU A 62 -0.46 -5.02 -3.81
N HIS A 63 -1.19 -5.58 -2.83
CA HIS A 63 -2.14 -4.84 -2.01
C HIS A 63 -1.83 -4.97 -0.52
N GLY A 64 -1.97 -3.88 0.21
CA GLY A 64 -1.74 -3.80 1.65
C GLY A 64 -0.27 -3.66 2.06
N ARG A 65 -0.05 -3.83 3.37
CA ARG A 65 1.27 -3.66 4.02
C ARG A 65 2.34 -4.57 3.40
N GLY A 66 3.55 -4.04 3.29
CA GLY A 66 4.69 -4.64 2.60
C GLY A 66 4.77 -4.29 1.11
N GLY A 67 3.64 -4.05 0.43
CA GLY A 67 3.60 -3.67 -1.00
C GLY A 67 3.19 -2.22 -1.26
N GLU A 68 2.27 -1.68 -0.46
CA GLU A 68 1.67 -0.34 -0.67
C GLU A 68 2.07 0.70 0.39
N ASP A 69 2.90 0.33 1.38
CA ASP A 69 3.18 1.14 2.58
C ASP A 69 4.53 1.85 2.59
N GLY A 70 5.23 1.88 1.45
CA GLY A 70 6.54 2.51 1.32
C GLY A 70 7.72 1.56 1.56
N THR A 71 7.49 0.37 2.15
CA THR A 71 8.57 -0.60 2.45
C THR A 71 9.22 -1.13 1.17
N LEU A 72 8.40 -1.68 0.26
CA LEU A 72 8.86 -2.16 -1.04
C LEU A 72 9.45 -1.01 -1.87
N GLN A 73 8.80 0.14 -1.89
CA GLN A 73 9.26 1.32 -2.61
C GLN A 73 10.66 1.71 -2.17
N GLY A 74 10.93 1.72 -0.85
CA GLY A 74 12.26 2.01 -0.31
C GLY A 74 13.32 1.01 -0.78
N LEU A 75 12.99 -0.30 -0.83
CA LEU A 75 13.88 -1.29 -1.43
C LEU A 75 14.15 -0.98 -2.90
N LEU A 76 13.12 -0.70 -3.70
CA LEU A 76 13.24 -0.44 -5.13
C LEU A 76 14.05 0.84 -5.42
N GLU A 77 13.91 1.88 -4.60
CA GLU A 77 14.78 3.07 -4.63
C GLU A 77 16.25 2.70 -4.41
N LEU A 78 16.55 1.92 -3.36
CA LEU A 78 17.93 1.54 -3.00
C LEU A 78 18.60 0.70 -4.08
N ILE A 79 17.87 -0.22 -4.71
CA ILE A 79 18.41 -1.00 -5.84
C ILE A 79 18.31 -0.24 -7.17
N GLN A 80 17.73 0.97 -7.20
CA GLN A 80 17.52 1.79 -8.39
C GLN A 80 16.75 1.05 -9.50
N LEU A 81 15.64 0.39 -9.14
CA LEU A 81 14.74 -0.27 -10.07
C LEU A 81 13.47 0.59 -10.21
N PRO A 82 13.23 1.24 -11.37
CA PRO A 82 12.01 2.01 -11.59
C PRO A 82 10.75 1.19 -11.32
N TYR A 83 9.75 1.81 -10.69
CA TYR A 83 8.51 1.13 -10.33
C TYR A 83 7.28 2.02 -10.56
N THR A 84 6.11 1.38 -10.68
CA THR A 84 4.84 2.07 -10.85
C THR A 84 4.28 2.59 -9.52
N GLY A 85 3.60 3.74 -9.56
CA GLY A 85 2.81 4.26 -8.45
C GLY A 85 3.50 5.36 -7.66
N SER A 86 3.07 5.53 -6.40
CA SER A 86 3.60 6.55 -5.49
C SER A 86 4.98 6.18 -4.94
N GLY A 87 5.79 7.19 -4.62
CA GLY A 87 7.05 7.02 -3.92
C GLY A 87 6.89 6.70 -2.44
N VAL A 88 8.01 6.44 -1.75
CA VAL A 88 8.08 5.97 -0.35
C VAL A 88 7.15 6.72 0.59
N MET A 89 7.27 8.04 0.66
CA MET A 89 6.52 8.86 1.61
C MET A 89 5.01 8.84 1.33
N ALA A 90 4.61 9.01 0.07
CA ALA A 90 3.21 9.05 -0.31
C ALA A 90 2.54 7.69 -0.09
N SER A 91 3.21 6.58 -0.39
CA SER A 91 2.75 5.22 -0.07
C SER A 91 2.57 5.02 1.44
N ALA A 92 3.59 5.36 2.24
CA ALA A 92 3.55 5.21 3.70
C ALA A 92 2.42 6.02 4.35
N ILE A 93 2.25 7.28 3.95
CA ILE A 93 1.17 8.13 4.48
C ILE A 93 -0.20 7.58 4.06
N SER A 94 -0.36 7.18 2.79
CA SER A 94 -1.65 6.70 2.27
C SER A 94 -2.13 5.42 2.95
N MET A 95 -1.20 4.52 3.33
CA MET A 95 -1.55 3.32 4.08
C MET A 95 -2.00 3.64 5.52
N ASP A 96 -1.41 4.68 6.14
CA ASP A 96 -1.78 5.14 7.47
C ASP A 96 -2.99 6.08 7.43
N LYS A 97 -4.18 5.48 7.56
CA LYS A 97 -5.44 6.22 7.52
C LYS A 97 -5.53 7.33 8.54
N VAL A 98 -4.91 7.21 9.73
CA VAL A 98 -4.96 8.26 10.76
C VAL A 98 -4.10 9.46 10.34
N ARG A 99 -2.88 9.20 9.85
CA ARG A 99 -1.96 10.26 9.41
C ARG A 99 -2.40 10.94 8.12
N SER A 100 -2.92 10.19 7.15
CA SER A 100 -3.55 10.75 5.93
C SER A 100 -4.64 11.76 6.29
N LYS A 101 -5.51 11.35 7.21
CA LYS A 101 -6.60 12.13 7.76
C LYS A 101 -6.12 13.42 8.44
N LEU A 102 -5.11 13.34 9.30
CA LEU A 102 -4.48 14.52 9.92
C LEU A 102 -3.84 15.45 8.90
N LEU A 103 -3.15 14.91 7.88
CA LEU A 103 -2.53 15.69 6.81
C LEU A 103 -3.59 16.46 6.01
N TRP A 104 -4.68 15.80 5.63
CA TRP A 104 -5.80 16.42 4.93
C TRP A 104 -6.45 17.53 5.77
N GLN A 105 -6.71 17.27 7.06
CA GLN A 105 -7.28 18.29 7.95
C GLN A 105 -6.34 19.51 8.11
N GLY A 106 -5.03 19.28 8.28
CA GLY A 106 -4.03 20.35 8.36
C GLY A 106 -3.93 21.18 7.07
N ALA A 107 -4.26 20.57 5.92
CA ALA A 107 -4.34 21.25 4.63
C ALA A 107 -5.72 21.87 4.32
N GLY A 108 -6.69 21.77 5.24
CA GLY A 108 -8.05 22.30 5.05
C GLY A 108 -8.95 21.47 4.14
N LEU A 109 -8.57 20.21 3.84
CA LEU A 109 -9.43 19.30 3.08
C LEU A 109 -10.49 18.67 3.98
N PRO A 110 -11.73 18.48 3.46
CA PRO A 110 -12.81 17.91 4.26
C PRO A 110 -12.53 16.45 4.61
N VAL A 111 -12.69 16.13 5.88
CA VAL A 111 -12.58 14.77 6.41
C VAL A 111 -13.70 14.50 7.40
N ALA A 112 -14.28 13.29 7.36
CA ALA A 112 -15.28 12.90 8.34
C ALA A 112 -14.71 12.97 9.77
N PRO A 113 -15.46 13.51 10.76
CA PRO A 113 -15.06 13.49 12.17
C PRO A 113 -14.66 12.08 12.63
N TRP A 114 -13.64 11.97 13.48
CA TRP A 114 -13.17 10.68 13.98
C TRP A 114 -12.66 10.75 15.41
N VAL A 115 -12.49 9.57 16.00
CA VAL A 115 -11.65 9.33 17.17
C VAL A 115 -10.67 8.20 16.84
N ALA A 116 -9.39 8.38 17.13
CA ALA A 116 -8.37 7.36 16.92
C ALA A 116 -8.03 6.69 18.26
N LEU A 117 -8.03 5.35 18.28
CA LEU A 117 -7.66 4.57 19.46
C LEU A 117 -6.50 3.63 19.13
N THR A 118 -5.52 3.57 20.03
CA THR A 118 -4.50 2.53 20.02
C THR A 118 -5.07 1.21 20.53
N ARG A 119 -4.38 0.09 20.24
CA ARG A 119 -4.77 -1.23 20.78
C ARG A 119 -4.83 -1.25 22.31
N SER A 120 -3.92 -0.55 22.99
CA SER A 120 -3.91 -0.48 24.45
C SER A 120 -5.13 0.26 24.99
N GLN A 121 -5.50 1.39 24.38
CA GLN A 121 -6.71 2.14 24.74
C GLN A 121 -7.97 1.32 24.47
N PHE A 122 -8.05 0.63 23.33
CA PHE A 122 -9.19 -0.22 23.00
C PHE A 122 -9.34 -1.39 24.00
N ASN A 123 -8.24 -2.06 24.34
CA ASN A 123 -8.24 -3.20 25.27
C ASN A 123 -8.55 -2.79 26.72
N ALA A 124 -8.25 -1.56 27.12
CA ALA A 124 -8.59 -1.03 28.45
C ALA A 124 -10.10 -0.78 28.63
N GLY A 125 -10.89 -0.90 27.55
CA GLY A 125 -12.29 -0.52 27.52
C GLY A 125 -12.46 0.96 27.17
N LEU A 126 -13.61 1.30 26.57
CA LEU A 126 -13.94 2.69 26.26
C LEU A 126 -14.15 3.46 27.57
N THR A 127 -13.19 4.31 27.93
CA THR A 127 -13.36 5.21 29.08
C THR A 127 -14.46 6.21 28.80
N ALA A 128 -14.97 6.86 29.86
CA ALA A 128 -16.00 7.89 29.71
C ALA A 128 -15.55 9.03 28.80
N GLU A 129 -14.27 9.41 28.85
CA GLU A 129 -13.70 10.46 28.01
C GLU A 129 -13.73 10.05 26.52
N VAL A 130 -13.35 8.81 26.21
CA VAL A 130 -13.38 8.30 24.83
C VAL A 130 -14.81 8.22 24.32
N ALA A 131 -15.76 7.75 25.14
CA ALA A 131 -17.17 7.73 24.77
C ALA A 131 -17.73 9.14 24.49
N GLN A 132 -17.33 10.13 25.27
CA GLN A 132 -17.68 11.52 25.05
C GLN A 132 -17.10 12.07 23.75
N GLN A 133 -15.83 11.76 23.44
CA GLN A 133 -15.20 12.13 22.18
C GLN A 133 -15.92 11.53 20.96
N ILE A 134 -16.31 10.25 21.03
CA ILE A 134 -17.05 9.57 19.96
C ILE A 134 -18.42 10.25 19.75
N THR A 135 -19.13 10.55 20.85
CA THR A 135 -20.42 11.24 20.80
C THR A 135 -20.29 12.63 20.18
N ALA A 136 -19.27 13.39 20.56
CA ALA A 136 -19.01 14.72 20.01
C ALA A 136 -18.65 14.66 18.51
N ALA A 137 -17.82 13.70 18.10
CA ALA A 137 -17.48 13.50 16.69
C ALA A 137 -18.73 13.14 15.85
N TRP A 138 -19.63 12.32 16.39
CA TRP A 138 -20.89 11.98 15.72
C TRP A 138 -21.82 13.20 15.59
N ALA A 139 -21.96 14.00 16.65
CA ALA A 139 -22.79 15.21 16.62
C ALA A 139 -22.29 16.26 15.62
N ALA A 140 -20.98 16.33 15.39
CA ALA A 140 -20.37 17.23 14.42
C ALA A 140 -20.49 16.75 12.95
N ALA A 141 -21.03 15.56 12.71
CA ALA A 141 -21.08 14.96 11.37
C ALA A 141 -22.33 15.35 10.56
N ASP A 142 -23.22 16.22 11.07
CA ASP A 142 -24.45 16.72 10.40
C ASP A 142 -25.21 15.64 9.60
N TYR A 143 -25.63 14.57 10.30
CA TYR A 143 -26.60 13.58 9.79
C TYR A 143 -28.00 13.84 10.35
#